data_AF-A0A8H6MI18-F1
#
_entry.id   AF-A0A8H6MI18-F1
#
_cell.length_a   1.000
_cell.length_b   1.000
_cell.length_c   1.000
_cell.angle_alpha   90.00
_cell.angle_beta   90.00
_cell.angle_gamma   90.00
#
_symmetry.space_group_name_H-M   'P 1'
#
loop_
_entity.id
_entity.type
_entity.pdbx_description
1 polymer ?
#
loop_
_entity_poly.entity_id
_entity_poly.type
_entity_poly.pdbx_seq_one_letter_code
_entity_poly.pdbx_strand_id
1 'polypeptide(L)'
;MSGYPTTYSPATTSYFGYRKGVLEQMVQVFAASDVLAIGVVFLVAYCVTRRLRKKPKVVAVDAASLLADDPTRDIAAVIRNNERDCAVFFGSQTGTAEDFAGRLGKEAKGRFRLNTTIADVDEYDYDNFHRIARDKVYVFVLATYGDGEPTDNAAPFREVITSSNAPSLESLIFSVFGLGNSTYEHHQ
;
A
#
# COMPACT_ATOMS: atom_id res chain seq x y z
N MET A 1 -39.78 -63.36 -71.62
CA MET A 1 -38.77 -62.62 -72.41
C MET A 1 -39.56 -61.70 -73.33
N SER A 2 -39.37 -60.39 -73.44
CA SER A 2 -38.26 -59.49 -73.13
C SER A 2 -38.80 -58.04 -73.23
N GLY A 3 -38.16 -57.07 -72.56
CA GLY A 3 -38.16 -55.68 -73.04
C GLY A 3 -38.70 -54.61 -72.07
N TYR A 4 -37.80 -53.98 -71.33
CA TYR A 4 -37.95 -52.66 -70.67
C TYR A 4 -37.73 -51.50 -71.70
N PRO A 5 -37.49 -50.22 -71.30
CA PRO A 5 -38.47 -49.17 -71.01
C PRO A 5 -38.11 -47.86 -71.78
N THR A 6 -38.84 -46.74 -71.60
CA THR A 6 -38.40 -45.34 -71.88
C THR A 6 -39.59 -44.39 -71.61
N THR A 7 -39.52 -43.17 -71.08
CA THR A 7 -38.46 -42.27 -70.57
C THR A 7 -39.11 -41.01 -69.96
N TYR A 8 -38.51 -40.50 -68.87
CA TYR A 8 -38.25 -39.09 -68.48
C TYR A 8 -39.37 -38.04 -68.26
N SER A 9 -39.33 -37.39 -67.06
CA SER A 9 -38.85 -36.00 -66.84
C SER A 9 -39.38 -35.42 -65.50
N PRO A 10 -38.76 -34.42 -64.81
CA PRO A 10 -37.36 -33.95 -64.78
C PRO A 10 -36.76 -33.88 -63.35
N ALA A 11 -35.46 -33.62 -63.31
CA ALA A 11 -34.69 -33.15 -62.16
C ALA A 11 -34.78 -31.62 -61.98
N THR A 12 -34.83 -31.13 -60.73
CA THR A 12 -34.21 -29.88 -60.18
C THR A 12 -34.72 -29.74 -58.74
N THR A 13 -33.95 -29.48 -57.68
CA THR A 13 -32.87 -28.50 -57.51
C THR A 13 -32.04 -28.85 -56.28
N SER A 14 -30.71 -28.80 -56.47
CA SER A 14 -29.65 -28.82 -55.46
C SER A 14 -29.50 -27.44 -54.78
N TYR A 15 -28.62 -27.34 -53.77
CA TYR A 15 -28.14 -26.12 -53.09
C TYR A 15 -28.84 -25.67 -51.78
N PHE A 16 -28.91 -26.56 -50.78
CA PHE A 16 -29.06 -26.08 -49.40
C PHE A 16 -28.44 -27.11 -48.44
N GLY A 17 -27.20 -26.93 -48.00
CA GLY A 17 -26.63 -27.87 -47.02
C GLY A 17 -25.19 -27.65 -46.58
N TYR A 18 -24.32 -27.07 -47.41
CA TYR A 18 -22.89 -27.06 -47.11
C TYR A 18 -22.33 -25.77 -46.49
N ARG A 19 -23.13 -24.69 -46.36
CA ARG A 19 -22.63 -23.38 -45.91
C ARG A 19 -22.95 -22.98 -44.46
N LYS A 20 -23.86 -23.67 -43.76
CA LYS A 20 -24.20 -23.34 -42.36
C LYS A 20 -23.22 -23.93 -41.33
N GLY A 21 -22.76 -25.17 -41.52
CA GLY A 21 -21.88 -25.83 -40.54
C GLY A 21 -20.48 -25.22 -40.40
N VAL A 22 -19.91 -24.72 -41.50
CA VAL A 22 -18.56 -24.13 -41.51
C VAL A 22 -18.52 -22.77 -40.83
N LEU A 23 -19.57 -21.95 -41.02
CA LEU A 23 -19.69 -20.65 -40.35
C LEU A 23 -19.90 -20.79 -38.84
N GLU A 24 -20.74 -21.74 -38.41
CA GLU A 24 -20.95 -22.05 -36.99
C GLU A 24 -19.66 -22.58 -36.33
N GLN A 25 -18.92 -23.47 -37.00
CA GLN A 25 -17.61 -23.94 -36.50
C GLN A 25 -16.57 -22.82 -36.44
N MET A 26 -16.53 -21.93 -37.42
CA MET A 26 -15.60 -20.79 -37.39
C MET A 26 -15.93 -19.82 -36.26
N VAL A 27 -17.21 -19.47 -36.05
CA VAL A 27 -17.66 -18.60 -34.95
C VAL A 27 -17.35 -19.22 -33.57
N GLN A 28 -17.51 -20.54 -33.41
CA GLN A 28 -17.14 -21.23 -32.16
C GLN A 28 -15.62 -21.23 -31.92
N VAL A 29 -14.80 -21.38 -32.96
CA VAL A 29 -13.34 -21.35 -32.86
C VAL A 29 -12.84 -19.94 -32.51
N PHE A 30 -13.42 -18.89 -33.11
CA PHE A 30 -13.10 -17.50 -32.75
C PHE A 30 -13.50 -17.19 -31.29
N ALA A 31 -14.71 -17.58 -30.86
CA ALA A 31 -15.17 -17.38 -29.48
C ALA A 31 -14.32 -18.12 -28.43
N ALA A 32 -13.89 -19.35 -28.73
CA ALA A 32 -13.02 -20.11 -27.84
C ALA A 32 -11.61 -19.49 -27.73
N SER A 33 -11.09 -18.93 -28.84
CA SER A 33 -9.79 -18.26 -28.84
C SER A 33 -9.79 -16.97 -28.02
N ASP A 34 -10.88 -16.19 -28.08
CA ASP A 34 -11.01 -14.94 -27.33
C ASP A 34 -11.16 -15.19 -25.83
N VAL A 35 -11.88 -16.23 -25.42
CA VAL A 35 -11.99 -16.63 -24.00
C VAL A 35 -10.63 -17.08 -23.45
N LEU A 36 -9.84 -17.79 -24.26
CA LEU A 36 -8.50 -18.23 -23.87
C LEU A 36 -7.52 -17.05 -23.79
N ALA A 37 -7.61 -16.08 -24.71
CA ALA A 37 -6.82 -14.85 -24.67
C ALA A 37 -7.16 -13.99 -23.44
N ILE A 38 -8.44 -13.80 -23.13
CA ILE A 38 -8.89 -13.08 -21.93
C ILE A 38 -8.41 -13.79 -20.66
N GLY A 39 -8.52 -15.12 -20.62
CA GLY A 39 -8.03 -15.93 -19.51
C GLY A 39 -6.52 -15.78 -19.27
N VAL A 40 -5.72 -15.74 -20.35
CA VAL A 40 -4.27 -15.50 -20.26
C VAL A 40 -3.96 -14.08 -19.79
N VAL A 41 -4.70 -13.06 -20.26
CA VAL A 41 -4.53 -11.67 -19.80
C VAL A 41 -4.86 -11.54 -18.32
N PHE A 42 -5.96 -12.14 -17.84
CA PHE A 42 -6.29 -12.15 -16.41
C PHE A 42 -5.28 -12.97 -15.61
N LEU A 43 -4.78 -14.09 -16.12
CA LEU A 43 -3.75 -14.90 -15.45
C LEU A 43 -2.41 -14.14 -15.38
N VAL A 44 -2.03 -13.44 -16.43
CA VAL A 44 -0.82 -12.59 -16.45
C VAL A 44 -1.02 -11.39 -15.52
N ALA A 45 -2.15 -10.69 -15.57
CA ALA A 45 -2.48 -9.61 -14.64
C ALA A 45 -2.52 -10.11 -13.19
N TYR A 46 -3.05 -11.30 -12.94
CA TYR A 46 -3.06 -11.96 -11.64
C TYR A 46 -1.65 -12.35 -11.19
N CYS A 47 -0.83 -12.88 -12.09
CA CYS A 47 0.57 -13.21 -11.83
C CYS A 47 1.42 -11.95 -11.59
N VAL A 48 1.17 -10.87 -12.33
CA VAL A 48 1.84 -9.57 -12.17
C VAL A 48 1.43 -8.93 -10.86
N THR A 49 0.13 -8.85 -10.55
CA THR A 49 -0.36 -8.34 -9.25
C THR A 49 0.09 -9.22 -8.08
N ARG A 50 0.24 -10.54 -8.25
CA ARG A 50 0.86 -11.43 -7.25
C ARG A 50 2.37 -11.25 -7.12
N ARG A 51 3.10 -10.95 -8.19
CA ARG A 51 4.54 -10.63 -8.12
C ARG A 51 4.81 -9.27 -7.46
N LEU A 52 3.88 -8.32 -7.60
CA LEU A 52 3.92 -7.03 -6.91
C LEU A 52 3.47 -7.12 -5.44
N ARG A 53 2.76 -8.19 -5.04
CA ARG A 53 2.63 -8.58 -3.63
C ARG A 53 3.94 -9.18 -3.12
N LYS A 54 5.00 -8.36 -3.03
CA LYS A 54 6.10 -8.65 -2.11
C LYS A 54 5.46 -8.79 -0.73
N LYS A 55 5.42 -10.01 -0.19
CA LYS A 55 5.12 -10.18 1.23
C LYS A 55 6.30 -9.55 1.98
N PRO A 56 6.09 -8.49 2.77
CA PRO A 56 7.18 -7.95 3.57
C PRO A 56 7.70 -9.09 4.47
N LYS A 57 9.02 -9.20 4.53
CA LYS A 57 9.73 -10.17 5.34
C LYS A 57 9.34 -9.87 6.79
N VAL A 58 8.59 -10.79 7.41
CA VAL A 58 8.32 -10.71 8.86
C VAL A 58 9.64 -11.06 9.53
N VAL A 59 10.46 -10.03 9.77
CA VAL A 59 11.54 -10.14 10.74
C VAL A 59 10.83 -10.23 12.09
N ALA A 60 10.93 -11.39 12.74
CA ALA A 60 10.58 -11.52 14.14
C ALA A 60 11.59 -10.70 14.93
N VAL A 61 11.33 -9.40 15.04
CA VAL A 61 12.10 -8.48 15.88
C VAL A 61 11.54 -8.60 17.29
N ASP A 62 12.36 -9.17 18.17
CA ASP A 62 12.14 -9.24 19.62
C ASP A 62 11.83 -7.85 20.17
N ALA A 63 11.00 -7.77 21.20
CA ALA A 63 10.67 -6.51 21.87
C ALA A 63 11.92 -5.75 22.36
N ALA A 64 13.04 -6.45 22.57
CA ALA A 64 14.34 -5.87 22.89
C ALA A 64 14.99 -5.09 21.72
N SER A 65 14.67 -5.42 20.47
CA SER A 65 15.17 -4.72 19.27
C SER A 65 14.35 -3.48 18.89
N LEU A 66 13.29 -3.17 19.66
CA LEU A 66 12.63 -1.87 19.64
C LEU A 66 13.44 -0.80 20.39
N LEU A 67 14.40 -1.24 21.23
CA LEU A 67 15.24 -0.37 22.07
C LEU A 67 16.73 -0.46 21.72
N ALA A 68 17.12 -1.34 20.79
CA ALA A 68 18.49 -1.46 20.33
C ALA A 68 18.72 -0.48 19.19
N ASP A 69 18.63 0.81 19.51
CA ASP A 69 18.78 1.87 18.54
C ASP A 69 20.26 2.12 18.27
N ASP A 70 20.57 2.23 16.98
CA ASP A 70 21.79 2.82 16.46
C ASP A 70 22.03 4.15 17.22
N PRO A 71 23.22 4.46 17.77
CA PRO A 71 23.47 5.70 18.54
C PRO A 71 23.36 6.98 17.69
N THR A 72 22.85 6.86 16.46
CA THR A 72 22.74 7.91 15.48
C THR A 72 21.36 8.54 15.60
N ARG A 73 21.31 9.84 15.92
CA ARG A 73 20.08 10.66 15.92
C ARG A 73 19.44 10.80 14.52
N ASP A 74 20.03 10.22 13.47
CA ASP A 74 19.51 10.24 12.10
C ASP A 74 18.47 9.14 11.88
N ILE A 75 17.19 9.52 12.00
CA ILE A 75 16.04 8.66 11.75
C ILE A 75 16.00 8.07 10.33
N ALA A 76 16.51 8.77 9.31
CA ALA A 76 16.55 8.26 7.94
C ALA A 76 17.57 7.11 7.80
N ALA A 77 18.60 7.09 8.65
CA ALA A 77 19.53 5.97 8.77
C ALA A 77 18.88 4.82 9.54
N VAL A 78 18.24 5.09 10.68
CA VAL A 78 17.57 4.07 11.51
C VAL A 78 16.51 3.29 10.73
N ILE A 79 15.65 3.99 9.97
CA ILE A 79 14.59 3.36 9.16
C ILE A 79 15.17 2.48 8.06
N ARG A 80 16.29 2.91 7.46
CA ARG A 80 16.97 2.17 6.39
C ARG A 80 17.71 0.95 6.91
N ASN A 81 18.47 1.12 8.00
CA ASN A 81 19.29 0.07 8.61
C ASN A 81 18.43 -1.04 9.19
N ASN A 82 17.27 -0.70 9.75
CA ASN A 82 16.34 -1.65 10.36
C ASN A 82 15.21 -2.12 9.44
N GLU A 83 15.26 -1.78 8.15
CA GLU A 83 14.23 -2.09 7.15
C GLU A 83 12.81 -1.77 7.65
N ARG A 84 12.62 -0.62 8.32
CA ARG A 84 11.31 -0.20 8.84
C ARG A 84 10.44 0.28 7.68
N ASP A 85 9.15 -0.02 7.75
CA ASP A 85 8.15 0.42 6.76
C ASP A 85 7.35 1.62 7.26
N CYS A 86 7.20 1.72 8.58
CA CYS A 86 6.45 2.78 9.23
C CYS A 86 7.16 3.25 10.50
N ALA A 87 7.23 4.56 10.72
CA ALA A 87 7.71 5.16 11.96
C ALA A 87 6.58 5.95 12.62
N VAL A 88 6.33 5.70 13.90
CA VAL A 88 5.33 6.39 14.70
C VAL A 88 6.05 7.19 15.78
N PHE A 89 6.02 8.50 15.67
CA PHE A 89 6.56 9.41 16.68
C PHE A 89 5.48 9.84 17.65
N PHE A 90 5.84 10.05 18.90
CA PHE A 90 4.96 10.64 19.90
C PHE A 90 5.58 11.89 20.53
N GLY A 91 4.71 12.88 20.77
CA GLY A 91 4.99 14.05 21.61
C GLY A 91 4.03 14.00 22.79
N SER A 92 4.54 13.73 24.00
CA SER A 92 3.71 13.39 25.16
C SER A 92 4.26 13.97 26.46
N GLN A 93 3.40 14.60 27.27
CA GLN A 93 3.78 15.08 28.61
C GLN A 93 3.53 14.02 29.70
N THR A 94 2.39 13.33 29.64
CA THR A 94 1.92 12.39 30.67
C THR A 94 1.76 10.96 30.17
N GLY A 95 2.36 10.62 29.02
CA GLY A 95 2.32 9.27 28.44
C GLY A 95 1.09 8.92 27.60
N THR A 96 0.09 9.80 27.48
CA THR A 96 -1.13 9.48 26.70
C THR A 96 -0.84 9.31 25.21
N ALA A 97 -0.12 10.25 24.60
CA ALA A 97 0.22 10.16 23.18
C ALA A 97 1.15 8.97 22.88
N GLU A 98 2.08 8.66 23.80
CA GLU A 98 2.94 7.48 23.74
C GLU A 98 2.13 6.17 23.72
N ASP A 99 1.15 6.04 24.61
CA ASP A 99 0.26 4.87 24.64
C ASP A 99 -0.53 4.72 23.33
N PHE A 100 -1.02 5.82 22.77
CA PHE A 100 -1.71 5.81 21.47
C PHE A 100 -0.78 5.41 20.32
N ALA A 101 0.44 5.96 20.28
CA ALA A 101 1.46 5.59 19.31
C ALA A 101 1.81 4.10 19.41
N GLY A 102 1.96 3.57 20.63
CA GLY A 102 2.20 2.16 20.88
C GLY A 102 1.08 1.25 20.39
N ARG A 103 -0.18 1.65 20.61
CA ARG A 103 -1.36 0.92 20.09
C ARG A 103 -1.41 0.95 18.57
N LEU A 104 -1.16 2.12 17.98
CA LEU A 104 -1.15 2.29 16.53
C LEU A 104 -0.06 1.44 15.86
N GLY A 105 1.15 1.45 16.42
CA GLY A 105 2.27 0.64 15.92
C GLY A 105 1.97 -0.86 15.99
N LYS A 106 1.33 -1.33 17.07
CA LYS A 106 0.88 -2.72 17.21
C LYS A 106 -0.20 -3.09 16.19
N GLU A 107 -1.18 -2.22 15.97
CA GLU A 107 -2.25 -2.43 15.00
C GLU A 107 -1.71 -2.46 13.56
N ALA A 108 -0.81 -1.53 13.23
CA ALA A 108 -0.14 -1.47 11.94
C ALA A 108 0.65 -2.76 11.64
N LYS A 109 1.38 -3.28 12.64
CA LYS A 109 2.08 -4.57 12.54
C LYS A 109 1.11 -5.75 12.40
N GLY A 110 0.02 -5.77 13.17
CA GLY A 110 -0.94 -6.89 13.19
C GLY A 110 -1.82 -6.98 11.95
N ARG A 111 -2.40 -5.86 11.50
CA ARG A 111 -3.35 -5.81 10.38
C ARG A 111 -2.66 -5.71 9.02
N PHE A 112 -1.63 -4.88 8.92
CA PHE A 112 -0.99 -4.55 7.65
C PHE A 112 0.39 -5.21 7.48
N ARG A 113 0.90 -5.90 8.50
CA ARG A 113 2.23 -6.55 8.50
C ARG A 113 3.38 -5.58 8.20
N LEU A 114 3.22 -4.33 8.60
CA LEU A 114 4.25 -3.30 8.48
C LEU A 114 5.30 -3.49 9.58
N ASN A 115 6.57 -3.34 9.23
CA ASN A 115 7.64 -3.25 10.23
C ASN A 115 7.64 -1.85 10.84
N THR A 116 6.96 -1.70 11.97
CA THR A 116 6.76 -0.42 12.65
C THR A 116 7.83 -0.16 13.70
N THR A 117 8.26 1.10 13.82
CA THR A 117 9.05 1.59 14.96
C THR A 117 8.27 2.67 15.70
N ILE A 118 8.41 2.71 17.02
CA ILE A 118 7.77 3.71 17.90
C ILE A 118 8.91 4.44 18.58
N ALA A 119 8.88 5.77 18.55
CA ALA A 119 10.02 6.63 18.88
C ALA A 119 9.55 7.93 19.53
N ASP A 120 10.32 8.46 20.49
CA ASP A 120 10.09 9.83 20.93
C ASP A 120 10.51 10.79 19.81
N VAL A 121 9.79 11.89 19.65
CA VAL A 121 10.10 12.95 18.70
C VAL A 121 11.39 13.71 19.07
N ASP A 122 11.82 13.74 20.35
CA ASP A 122 13.06 14.43 20.75
C ASP A 122 14.34 13.60 20.53
N GLU A 123 14.20 12.28 20.31
CA GLU A 123 15.34 11.36 20.16
C GLU A 123 16.05 11.50 18.80
N TYR A 124 15.42 12.15 17.82
CA TYR A 124 15.88 12.17 16.44
C TYR A 124 16.05 13.59 15.88
N ASP A 125 16.99 13.72 14.94
CA ASP A 125 17.24 14.95 14.20
C ASP A 125 16.51 14.93 12.85
N TYR A 126 15.87 16.05 12.53
CA TYR A 126 14.92 16.17 11.43
C TYR A 126 15.54 16.77 10.15
N ASP A 127 16.77 17.26 10.22
CA ASP A 127 17.47 17.92 9.10
C ASP A 127 17.63 17.00 7.87
N ASN A 128 17.73 15.69 8.11
CA ASN A 128 17.93 14.68 7.08
C ASN A 128 16.63 14.12 6.49
N PHE A 129 15.48 14.72 6.78
CA PHE A 129 14.18 14.28 6.24
C PHE A 129 14.13 14.23 4.71
N HIS A 130 14.91 15.08 4.03
CA HIS A 130 15.06 15.05 2.57
C HIS A 130 15.62 13.70 2.03
N ARG A 131 16.29 12.90 2.86
CA ARG A 131 16.89 11.61 2.49
C ARG A 131 15.92 10.43 2.62
N ILE A 132 14.73 10.69 3.13
CA ILE A 132 13.72 9.67 3.35
C ILE A 132 13.17 9.18 2.01
N ALA A 133 13.04 7.87 1.90
CA ALA A 133 12.43 7.23 0.75
C ALA A 133 10.90 7.40 0.76
N ARG A 134 10.32 7.68 -0.42
CA ARG A 134 8.88 7.93 -0.62
C ARG A 134 7.99 6.72 -0.35
N ASP A 135 8.55 5.54 -0.15
CA ASP A 135 7.81 4.30 0.11
C ASP A 135 7.56 4.05 1.61
N LYS A 136 8.03 4.93 2.48
CA LYS A 136 7.93 4.81 3.95
C LYS A 136 6.87 5.75 4.51
N VAL A 137 6.16 5.29 5.54
CA VAL A 137 5.07 6.03 6.18
C VAL A 137 5.50 6.55 7.54
N TYR A 138 5.17 7.80 7.82
CA TYR A 138 5.48 8.47 9.08
C TYR A 138 4.17 8.88 9.76
N VAL A 139 4.05 8.62 11.06
CA VAL A 139 2.87 9.04 11.82
C VAL A 139 3.32 9.82 13.03
N PHE A 140 2.76 11.01 13.23
CA PHE A 140 3.07 11.86 14.37
C PHE A 140 1.85 11.91 15.29
N VAL A 141 2.02 11.46 16.52
CA VAL A 141 0.99 11.47 17.57
C VAL A 141 1.38 12.54 18.58
N LEU A 142 0.85 13.75 18.42
CA LEU A 142 1.32 14.92 19.17
C LEU A 142 0.22 15.43 20.11
N ALA A 143 0.53 15.53 21.39
CA ALA A 143 -0.35 16.20 22.34
C ALA A 143 -0.09 17.72 22.36
N THR A 144 -1.15 18.49 22.62
CA THR A 144 -1.04 19.92 22.93
C THR A 144 -1.17 20.13 24.43
N TYR A 145 -0.40 21.07 24.99
CA TYR A 145 -0.42 21.41 26.41
C TYR A 145 -0.77 22.89 26.62
N GLY A 146 -1.48 23.20 27.71
CA GLY A 146 -1.87 24.57 28.06
C GLY A 146 -2.74 25.24 26.99
N ASP A 147 -2.23 26.34 26.44
CA ASP A 147 -2.91 27.20 25.45
C ASP A 147 -2.67 26.77 23.99
N GLY A 148 -2.40 25.48 23.76
CA GLY A 148 -2.15 24.94 22.41
C GLY A 148 -0.67 24.82 22.04
N GLU A 149 0.23 24.95 23.02
CA GLU A 149 1.67 24.75 22.83
C GLU A 149 2.01 23.26 22.67
N PRO A 150 3.10 22.91 21.98
CA PRO A 150 3.58 21.53 21.93
C PRO A 150 4.01 21.05 23.33
N THR A 151 4.05 19.74 23.54
CA THR A 151 4.67 19.14 24.73
C THR A 151 6.17 19.43 24.78
N ASP A 152 6.78 19.31 25.97
CA ASP A 152 8.20 19.65 26.16
C ASP A 152 9.12 18.87 25.20
N ASN A 153 8.83 17.60 24.96
CA ASN A 153 9.59 16.76 24.02
C ASN A 153 9.32 17.13 22.54
N ALA A 154 8.18 17.74 22.22
CA ALA A 154 7.83 18.12 20.85
C ALA A 154 8.20 19.56 20.49
N ALA A 155 8.62 20.37 21.47
CA ALA A 155 9.02 21.75 21.24
C ALA A 155 10.22 21.89 20.27
N PRO A 156 11.31 21.10 20.41
CA PRO A 156 12.44 21.15 19.46
C PRO A 156 12.01 20.78 18.04
N PHE A 157 11.17 19.75 17.90
CA PHE A 157 10.61 19.36 16.61
C PHE A 157 9.79 20.48 15.97
N ARG A 158 8.93 21.15 16.75
CA ARG A 158 8.14 22.30 16.31
C ARG A 158 9.05 23.44 15.83
N GLU A 159 10.14 23.72 16.52
CA GLU A 159 11.08 24.76 16.11
C GLU A 159 11.70 24.43 14.74
N VAL A 160 12.18 23.19 14.55
CA VAL A 160 12.81 22.76 13.29
C VAL A 160 11.86 22.90 12.10
N ILE A 161 10.63 22.40 12.22
CA ILE A 161 9.65 22.44 11.12
C ILE A 161 9.10 23.83 10.82
N THR A 162 9.21 24.77 11.77
CA THR A 162 8.71 26.15 11.63
C THR A 162 9.82 27.14 11.28
N SER A 163 11.07 26.71 11.42
CA SER A 163 12.23 27.53 11.11
C SER A 163 12.23 27.91 9.62
N SER A 164 12.83 29.06 9.31
CA SER A 164 13.03 29.51 7.93
C SER A 164 13.97 28.60 7.13
N ASN A 165 14.74 27.75 7.81
CA ASN A 165 15.62 26.74 7.24
C ASN A 165 15.02 25.32 7.32
N ALA A 166 13.70 25.20 7.45
CA ALA A 166 13.04 23.91 7.57
C ALA A 166 13.44 22.97 6.40
N PRO A 167 13.76 21.70 6.68
CA PRO A 167 14.14 20.74 5.66
C PRO A 167 12.98 20.49 4.69
N SER A 168 13.31 20.21 3.42
CA SER A 168 12.29 19.87 2.42
C SER A 168 11.59 18.55 2.77
N LEU A 169 10.25 18.59 2.83
CA LEU A 169 9.38 17.46 3.17
C LEU A 169 8.71 16.83 1.95
N GLU A 170 9.12 17.17 0.73
CA GLU A 170 8.46 16.72 -0.51
C GLU A 170 8.42 15.20 -0.70
N SER A 171 9.34 14.47 -0.09
CA SER A 171 9.38 13.00 -0.13
C SER A 171 8.65 12.32 1.02
N LEU A 172 8.18 13.08 2.01
CA LEU A 172 7.61 12.54 3.24
C LEU A 172 6.14 12.20 3.06
N ILE A 173 5.78 10.92 3.21
CA ILE A 173 4.39 10.49 3.37
C ILE A 173 4.10 10.43 4.86
N PHE A 174 3.33 11.39 5.37
CA PHE A 174 3.03 11.47 6.79
C PHE A 174 1.54 11.62 7.11
N SER A 175 1.19 11.25 8.34
CA SER A 175 -0.09 11.52 8.98
C SER A 175 0.14 12.12 10.35
N VAL A 176 -0.73 13.02 10.79
CA VAL A 176 -0.64 13.66 12.12
C VAL A 176 -1.94 13.39 12.88
N PHE A 177 -1.81 12.99 14.13
CA PHE A 177 -2.90 12.82 15.07
C PHE A 177 -2.64 13.72 16.27
N GLY A 178 -3.43 14.79 16.37
CA GLY A 178 -3.41 15.71 17.51
C GLY A 178 -4.22 15.15 18.67
N LEU A 179 -3.66 15.17 19.88
CA LEU A 179 -4.40 14.91 21.11
C LEU A 179 -4.64 16.25 21.83
N GLY A 180 -5.88 16.72 21.76
CA GLY A 180 -6.38 17.88 22.49
C GLY A 180 -7.47 17.53 23.50
N ASN A 181 -7.83 18.50 24.33
CA ASN A 181 -9.01 18.43 25.19
C ASN A 181 -9.94 19.60 24.84
N SER A 182 -11.17 19.27 24.42
CA SER A 182 -12.20 20.23 23.98
C SER A 182 -12.69 21.23 25.05
N THR A 183 -12.12 21.19 26.25
CA THR A 183 -12.46 22.09 27.36
C THR A 183 -11.55 23.33 27.44
N TYR A 184 -10.43 23.37 26.72
CA TYR A 184 -9.46 24.50 26.70
C TYR A 184 -9.76 25.51 25.59
N GLU A 185 -9.41 26.80 25.62
CA GLU A 185 -9.79 27.69 24.49
C GLU A 185 -9.05 27.39 23.16
N HIS A 186 -7.95 26.63 23.20
CA HIS A 186 -7.12 26.30 22.05
C HIS A 186 -6.81 24.79 21.99
N HIS A 187 -7.76 23.99 21.51
CA HIS A 187 -7.57 22.57 21.20
C HIS A 187 -7.75 22.29 19.70
N GLN A 188 -7.03 21.27 19.21
CA GLN A 188 -7.36 20.59 17.95
C GLN A 188 -8.19 19.35 18.20
#